data_AF-A0A314WCK9-F1
#
_entry.id   AF-A0A314WCK9-F1
#
_cell.length_a   1.000
_cell.length_b   1.000
_cell.length_c   1.000
_cell.angle_alpha   90.00
_cell.angle_beta   90.00
_cell.angle_gamma   90.00
#
_symmetry.space_group_name_H-M   'P 1'
#
loop_
_entity.id
_entity.type
_entity.pdbx_description
1 polymer ?
#
loop_
_entity_poly.entity_id
_entity_poly.type
_entity_poly.pdbx_seq_one_letter_code
_entity_poly.pdbx_strand_id
1 'polypeptide(L)'
;MQILYRNYNTLFLKFFLNFISVFSLVIFASGANSDVISKAEDQCGANLWEMEISITKVDDYRVIITKYACTRGGEIINGIFYEYGEQVKLIDEYNVEFSYVGQIIDKNNKIVEGHVGAGDKLDIVEVPNEFPYLAFLISRWGGSNNYHSYVIYSTLPKLKKIAVIERPINEYQANNRNGSERVVDGFYKNGEGSFMIDRLTTEGTELGTSNASQNWNVETLKLDGNKFVSVSFRDYRIDTYKRLEE
;
A
#
# COMPACT_ATOMS: atom_id res chain seq x y z
N MET A 1 -79.97 8.22 38.45
CA MET A 1 -80.57 7.71 37.20
C MET A 1 -79.60 6.71 36.59
N GLN A 2 -79.83 5.42 36.84
CA GLN A 2 -79.11 4.31 36.22
C GLN A 2 -79.82 3.94 34.92
N ILE A 3 -79.08 3.83 33.81
CA ILE A 3 -79.45 2.99 32.66
C ILE A 3 -78.18 2.22 32.23
N LEU A 4 -78.33 0.91 32.20
CA LEU A 4 -77.38 -0.13 31.75
C LEU A 4 -77.37 -0.25 30.21
N TYR A 5 -76.27 -0.77 29.64
CA TYR A 5 -76.17 -2.00 28.82
C TYR A 5 -74.83 -1.97 28.03
N ARG A 6 -73.83 -2.82 28.33
CA ARG A 6 -73.59 -4.23 27.94
C ARG A 6 -72.82 -4.38 26.60
N ASN A 7 -71.57 -4.83 26.72
CA ASN A 7 -70.79 -5.81 25.93
C ASN A 7 -70.90 -5.85 24.40
N TYR A 8 -69.76 -5.94 23.69
CA TYR A 8 -69.45 -7.07 22.79
C TYR A 8 -67.97 -7.07 22.35
N ASN A 9 -67.33 -8.23 22.58
CA ASN A 9 -66.37 -8.96 21.73
C ASN A 9 -65.05 -8.31 21.25
N THR A 10 -63.97 -8.90 21.79
CA THR A 10 -62.93 -9.67 21.05
C THR A 10 -62.72 -9.38 19.56
N LEU A 11 -61.42 -9.35 19.22
CA LEU A 11 -60.83 -9.80 17.94
C LEU A 11 -60.55 -8.71 16.89
N PHE A 12 -59.57 -7.84 17.15
CA PHE A 12 -58.69 -7.30 16.10
C PHE A 12 -57.26 -7.21 16.69
N LEU A 13 -56.53 -8.33 16.70
CA LEU A 13 -55.50 -8.62 15.70
C LEU A 13 -54.40 -7.54 15.73
N LYS A 14 -53.39 -7.67 16.59
CA LYS A 14 -52.07 -8.22 16.20
C LYS A 14 -51.68 -7.84 14.76
N PHE A 15 -51.53 -6.55 14.46
CA PHE A 15 -50.95 -6.09 13.19
C PHE A 15 -50.33 -4.69 13.35
N PHE A 16 -49.36 -4.54 14.25
CA PHE A 16 -48.37 -3.46 14.18
C PHE A 16 -47.01 -3.98 14.71
N LEU A 17 -46.61 -5.15 14.18
CA LEU A 17 -45.20 -5.52 14.10
C LEU A 17 -44.64 -4.95 12.80
N ASN A 18 -43.42 -4.42 12.88
CA ASN A 18 -42.63 -3.81 11.81
C ASN A 18 -43.04 -2.40 11.40
N PHE A 19 -42.56 -1.38 12.11
CA PHE A 19 -42.12 -0.14 11.45
C PHE A 19 -41.04 0.54 12.32
N ILE A 20 -39.81 0.48 11.82
CA ILE A 20 -38.74 1.49 11.98
C ILE A 20 -38.22 1.75 13.40
N SER A 21 -37.07 1.15 13.71
CA SER A 21 -35.96 1.89 14.32
C SER A 21 -34.63 1.15 14.07
N VAL A 22 -34.11 1.29 12.85
CA VAL A 22 -32.68 1.05 12.61
C VAL A 22 -31.99 2.30 13.16
N PHE A 23 -31.61 2.24 14.43
CA PHE A 23 -30.68 3.22 15.01
C PHE A 23 -29.31 2.93 14.39
N SER A 24 -29.02 3.60 13.28
CA SER A 24 -27.66 3.68 12.76
C SER A 24 -26.79 4.30 13.83
N LEU A 25 -25.86 3.52 14.38
CA LEU A 25 -24.74 4.02 15.15
C LEU A 25 -23.91 4.93 14.25
N VAL A 26 -24.18 6.23 14.28
CA VAL A 26 -23.22 7.23 13.81
C VAL A 26 -22.18 7.35 14.91
N ILE A 27 -21.09 6.59 14.76
CA ILE A 27 -19.90 6.76 15.58
C ILE A 27 -19.27 8.08 15.12
N PHE A 28 -19.45 9.15 15.90
CA PHE A 28 -18.66 10.36 15.75
C PHE A 28 -17.20 10.07 16.15
N ALA A 29 -16.37 9.74 15.16
CA ALA A 29 -14.92 9.72 15.29
C ALA A 29 -14.36 11.15 15.26
N SER A 30 -14.79 12.01 16.17
CA SER A 30 -14.18 13.33 16.37
C SER A 30 -12.94 13.17 17.26
N GLY A 31 -11.83 12.75 16.64
CA GLY A 31 -10.53 12.63 17.30
C GLY A 31 -9.38 12.15 16.42
N ALA A 32 -9.64 11.69 15.19
CA ALA A 32 -8.61 11.16 14.28
C ALA A 32 -8.25 12.08 13.10
N ASN A 33 -8.95 13.21 12.92
CA ASN A 33 -8.90 13.94 11.66
C ASN A 33 -7.60 14.71 11.38
N SER A 34 -6.80 15.10 12.39
CA SER A 34 -5.51 15.76 12.10
C SER A 34 -4.42 14.78 11.67
N ASP A 35 -4.47 13.54 12.15
CA ASP A 35 -3.46 12.51 11.88
C ASP A 35 -3.69 11.81 10.52
N VAL A 36 -4.91 11.91 9.98
CA VAL A 36 -5.27 11.40 8.64
C VAL A 36 -4.86 12.39 7.54
N ILE A 37 -4.94 13.70 7.79
CA ILE A 37 -4.58 14.74 6.81
C ILE A 37 -3.07 14.72 6.53
N SER A 38 -2.21 14.57 7.54
CA SER A 38 -0.76 14.53 7.32
C SER A 38 -0.29 13.29 6.56
N LYS A 39 -1.02 12.16 6.65
CA LYS A 39 -0.74 10.94 5.86
C LYS A 39 -1.33 10.99 4.46
N ALA A 40 -2.35 11.81 4.23
CA ALA A 40 -2.95 12.02 2.92
C ALA A 40 -2.01 12.81 1.99
N GLU A 41 -1.25 13.78 2.53
CA GLU A 41 -0.22 14.53 1.77
C GLU A 41 0.97 13.67 1.36
N ASP A 42 1.39 12.72 2.21
CA ASP A 42 2.40 11.70 1.85
C ASP A 42 1.89 10.72 0.77
N GLN A 43 0.57 10.65 0.58
CA GLN A 43 -0.10 9.74 -0.35
C GLN A 43 -0.40 10.39 -1.70
N CYS A 44 -0.90 11.63 -1.69
CA CYS A 44 -1.52 12.37 -2.80
C CYS A 44 -1.51 13.89 -2.53
N GLY A 45 -1.89 14.73 -3.51
CA GLY A 45 -2.15 16.16 -3.22
C GLY A 45 -3.33 16.34 -2.25
N ALA A 46 -4.45 15.68 -2.56
CA ALA A 46 -5.60 15.52 -1.68
C ALA A 46 -6.31 14.18 -1.97
N ASN A 47 -6.79 13.52 -0.92
CA ASN A 47 -7.64 12.33 -1.03
C ASN A 47 -9.08 12.76 -1.39
N LEU A 48 -9.63 12.17 -2.45
CA LEU A 48 -10.97 12.48 -2.93
C LEU A 48 -12.00 11.48 -2.42
N TRP A 49 -11.86 10.20 -2.80
CA TRP A 49 -12.74 9.12 -2.33
C TRP A 49 -12.06 7.74 -2.39
N GLU A 50 -12.57 6.81 -1.59
CA GLU A 50 -12.20 5.39 -1.63
C GLU A 50 -12.83 4.71 -2.83
N MET A 51 -12.05 3.89 -3.55
CA MET A 51 -12.51 3.19 -4.74
C MET A 51 -12.63 1.68 -4.55
N GLU A 52 -11.60 1.08 -3.96
CA GLU A 52 -11.49 -0.36 -3.81
C GLU A 52 -10.81 -0.67 -2.48
N ILE A 53 -11.27 -1.73 -1.81
CA ILE A 53 -10.66 -2.22 -0.58
C ILE A 53 -10.46 -3.72 -0.75
N SER A 54 -9.22 -4.17 -0.56
CA SER A 54 -8.89 -5.59 -0.42
C SER A 54 -8.46 -5.88 1.01
N ILE A 55 -8.87 -7.03 1.53
CA ILE A 55 -8.56 -7.47 2.90
C ILE A 55 -7.96 -8.87 2.83
N THR A 56 -6.72 -9.00 3.28
CA THR A 56 -5.99 -10.28 3.29
C THR A 56 -5.59 -10.63 4.71
N LYS A 57 -5.89 -11.86 5.14
CA LYS A 57 -5.43 -12.38 6.43
C LYS A 57 -3.99 -12.84 6.32
N VAL A 58 -3.14 -12.42 7.25
CA VAL A 58 -1.73 -12.83 7.37
C VAL A 58 -1.45 -13.13 8.84
N ASP A 59 -1.28 -14.40 9.20
CA ASP A 59 -1.13 -14.85 10.58
C ASP A 59 -2.26 -14.33 11.50
N ASP A 60 -1.88 -13.63 12.57
CA ASP A 60 -2.74 -12.95 13.56
C ASP A 60 -3.15 -11.52 13.11
N TYR A 61 -2.79 -11.12 11.89
CA TYR A 61 -3.07 -9.79 11.33
C TYR A 61 -4.03 -9.86 10.14
N ARG A 62 -4.61 -8.70 9.84
CA ARG A 62 -5.28 -8.42 8.57
C ARG A 62 -4.60 -7.23 7.92
N VAL A 63 -4.27 -7.40 6.66
CA VAL A 63 -3.79 -6.34 5.80
C VAL A 63 -4.97 -5.80 5.02
N ILE A 64 -5.16 -4.48 5.05
CA ILE A 64 -6.16 -3.78 4.24
C ILE A 64 -5.39 -2.95 3.21
N ILE A 65 -5.62 -3.16 1.92
CA ILE A 65 -5.09 -2.28 0.86
C ILE A 65 -6.27 -1.56 0.24
N THR A 66 -6.24 -0.23 0.30
CA THR A 66 -7.28 0.64 -0.24
C THR A 66 -6.72 1.42 -1.42
N LYS A 67 -7.45 1.40 -2.54
CA LYS A 67 -7.25 2.29 -3.68
C LYS A 67 -8.05 3.57 -3.45
N TYR A 68 -7.38 4.71 -3.52
CA TYR A 68 -7.99 6.03 -3.43
C TYR A 68 -7.93 6.75 -4.78
N ALA A 69 -9.00 7.50 -5.09
CA ALA A 69 -8.94 8.58 -6.05
C ALA A 69 -8.31 9.80 -5.38
N CYS A 70 -7.41 10.44 -6.10
CA CYS A 70 -6.51 11.45 -5.57
C CYS A 70 -6.33 12.60 -6.55
N THR A 71 -6.03 13.79 -6.06
CA THR A 71 -5.58 14.86 -6.94
C THR A 71 -4.10 14.71 -7.28
N ARG A 72 -3.70 15.11 -8.50
CA ARG A 72 -2.29 15.13 -8.98
C ARG A 72 -1.41 16.18 -8.27
N GLY A 73 -1.93 16.83 -7.24
CA GLY A 73 -1.39 18.03 -6.61
C GLY A 73 -2.54 18.97 -6.25
N GLY A 74 -2.20 20.22 -5.90
CA GLY A 74 -3.20 21.19 -5.48
C GLY A 74 -3.80 20.86 -4.12
N GLU A 75 -4.79 21.66 -3.70
CA GLU A 75 -5.40 21.55 -2.38
C GLU A 75 -6.92 21.74 -2.46
N ILE A 76 -7.62 21.18 -1.48
CA ILE A 76 -9.06 21.35 -1.32
C ILE A 76 -9.32 22.29 -0.15
N ILE A 77 -9.71 23.53 -0.47
CA ILE A 77 -10.07 24.54 0.53
C ILE A 77 -11.59 24.68 0.53
N ASN A 78 -12.22 24.42 1.67
CA ASN A 78 -13.68 24.52 1.84
C ASN A 78 -14.49 23.75 0.78
N GLY A 79 -14.00 22.57 0.36
CA GLY A 79 -14.65 21.70 -0.63
C GLY A 79 -14.45 22.14 -2.09
N ILE A 80 -13.61 23.14 -2.35
CA ILE A 80 -13.27 23.61 -3.69
C ILE A 80 -11.82 23.22 -3.99
N PHE A 81 -11.58 22.62 -5.15
CA PHE A 81 -10.25 22.24 -5.59
C PHE A 81 -9.52 23.42 -6.24
N TYR A 82 -8.28 23.64 -5.82
CA TYR A 82 -7.40 24.67 -6.35
C TYR A 82 -6.10 24.06 -6.88
N GLU A 83 -5.70 24.47 -8.07
CA GLU A 83 -4.42 24.12 -8.68
C GLU A 83 -3.68 25.41 -9.02
N TYR A 84 -2.43 25.55 -8.53
CA TYR A 84 -1.64 26.78 -8.65
C TYR A 84 -2.38 28.06 -8.19
N GLY A 85 -3.28 27.93 -7.21
CA GLY A 85 -4.07 29.04 -6.66
C GLY A 85 -5.33 29.40 -7.46
N GLU A 86 -5.61 28.72 -8.58
CA GLU A 86 -6.83 28.91 -9.36
C GLU A 86 -7.85 27.81 -9.07
N GLN A 87 -9.13 28.18 -9.07
CA GLN A 87 -10.20 27.20 -8.95
C GLN A 87 -10.28 26.37 -10.22
N VAL A 88 -10.08 25.05 -10.09
CA VAL A 88 -10.12 24.11 -11.20
C VAL A 88 -11.18 23.05 -10.93
N LYS A 89 -11.81 22.54 -11.98
CA LYS A 89 -12.72 21.39 -11.85
C LYS A 89 -11.91 20.10 -11.71
N LEU A 90 -12.37 19.20 -10.85
CA LEU A 90 -11.88 17.82 -10.85
C LEU A 90 -12.36 17.14 -12.14
N ILE A 91 -11.41 16.57 -12.87
CA ILE A 91 -11.62 15.88 -14.13
C ILE A 91 -10.85 14.55 -14.03
N ASP A 92 -11.60 13.46 -14.09
CA ASP A 92 -11.06 12.10 -14.15
C ASP A 92 -10.04 11.97 -15.28
N GLU A 93 -8.92 11.27 -15.01
CA GLU A 93 -7.81 11.06 -15.94
C GLU A 93 -7.03 12.33 -16.36
N TYR A 94 -7.32 13.49 -15.76
CA TYR A 94 -6.56 14.73 -15.99
C TYR A 94 -5.83 15.21 -14.73
N ASN A 95 -6.60 15.63 -13.72
CA ASN A 95 -6.07 16.08 -12.42
C ASN A 95 -6.49 15.17 -11.28
N VAL A 96 -7.14 14.05 -11.61
CA VAL A 96 -7.44 12.94 -10.70
C VAL A 96 -6.59 11.73 -11.10
N GLU A 97 -5.80 11.22 -10.18
CA GLU A 97 -4.97 10.02 -10.26
C GLU A 97 -5.38 9.02 -9.17
N PHE A 98 -4.68 7.87 -9.10
CA PHE A 98 -4.96 6.83 -8.12
C PHE A 98 -3.73 6.49 -7.30
N SER A 99 -3.94 6.22 -6.01
CA SER A 99 -2.88 5.79 -5.11
C SER A 99 -3.39 4.67 -4.21
N TYR A 100 -2.56 3.65 -4.00
CA TYR A 100 -2.85 2.53 -3.11
C TYR A 100 -2.11 2.70 -1.78
N VAL A 101 -2.83 2.48 -0.69
CA VAL A 101 -2.29 2.53 0.67
C VAL A 101 -2.72 1.31 1.47
N GLY A 102 -1.75 0.75 2.20
CA GLY A 102 -1.93 -0.38 3.08
C GLY A 102 -2.08 0.03 4.54
N GLN A 103 -2.85 -0.74 5.28
CA GLN A 103 -2.94 -0.72 6.74
C GLN A 103 -2.80 -2.15 7.27
N ILE A 104 -2.23 -2.30 8.46
CA ILE A 104 -2.13 -3.58 9.16
C ILE A 104 -2.89 -3.47 10.48
N ILE A 105 -3.84 -4.38 10.66
CA ILE A 105 -4.72 -4.46 11.82
C ILE A 105 -4.45 -5.77 12.56
N ASP A 106 -4.31 -5.71 13.88
CA ASP A 106 -4.13 -6.91 14.69
C ASP A 106 -5.45 -7.65 14.97
N LYS A 107 -5.35 -8.81 15.62
CA LYS A 107 -6.50 -9.62 16.04
C LYS A 107 -7.49 -8.94 16.99
N ASN A 108 -7.08 -7.85 17.64
CA ASN A 108 -7.93 -7.06 18.55
C ASN A 108 -8.58 -5.86 17.83
N ASN A 109 -8.52 -5.81 16.50
CA ASN A 109 -9.00 -4.70 15.67
C ASN A 109 -8.24 -3.38 15.89
N LYS A 110 -7.01 -3.42 16.39
CA LYS A 110 -6.17 -2.23 16.51
C LYS A 110 -5.34 -2.06 15.24
N ILE A 111 -5.35 -0.85 14.68
CA ILE A 111 -4.40 -0.44 13.63
C ILE A 111 -3.00 -0.41 14.25
N VAL A 112 -2.13 -1.32 13.81
CA VAL A 112 -0.74 -1.47 14.28
C VAL A 112 0.27 -0.91 13.28
N GLU A 113 -0.11 -0.79 12.01
CA GLU A 113 0.56 0.05 11.01
C GLU A 113 -0.53 0.78 10.24
N GLY A 114 -0.51 2.12 10.31
CA GLY A 114 -1.54 2.96 9.73
C GLY A 114 -1.24 3.37 8.30
N HIS A 115 -0.02 3.12 7.81
CA HIS A 115 0.38 3.49 6.47
C HIS A 115 1.50 2.60 5.93
N VAL A 116 1.22 1.86 4.85
CA VAL A 116 2.19 1.14 4.03
C VAL A 116 2.03 1.60 2.59
N GLY A 117 3.07 2.20 2.01
CA GLY A 117 3.09 2.54 0.60
C GLY A 117 2.87 4.01 0.26
N ALA A 118 1.77 4.28 -0.45
CA ALA A 118 1.58 5.34 -1.45
C ALA A 118 2.33 5.06 -2.77
N GLY A 119 1.54 4.70 -3.80
CA GLY A 119 2.01 4.48 -5.15
C GLY A 119 0.89 4.02 -6.08
N ASP A 120 1.20 3.96 -7.37
CA ASP A 120 0.27 3.50 -8.41
C ASP A 120 -0.15 2.04 -8.26
N LYS A 121 0.62 1.24 -7.52
CA LYS A 121 0.28 -0.13 -7.16
C LYS A 121 0.85 -0.49 -5.78
N LEU A 122 0.09 -1.27 -5.02
CA LEU A 122 0.53 -1.90 -3.78
C LEU A 122 0.03 -3.33 -3.73
N ASP A 123 0.95 -4.29 -3.60
CA ASP A 123 0.63 -5.72 -3.51
C ASP A 123 1.29 -6.34 -2.27
N ILE A 124 0.62 -7.34 -1.68
CA ILE A 124 1.30 -8.35 -0.87
C ILE A 124 1.90 -9.34 -1.86
N VAL A 125 3.23 -9.47 -1.89
CA VAL A 125 3.88 -10.26 -2.94
C VAL A 125 3.96 -11.74 -2.60
N GLU A 126 3.90 -12.55 -3.66
CA GLU A 126 4.38 -13.93 -3.61
C GLU A 126 5.89 -13.93 -3.43
N VAL A 127 6.36 -14.67 -2.43
CA VAL A 127 7.77 -14.79 -2.06
C VAL A 127 8.19 -16.26 -2.21
N PRO A 128 9.48 -16.56 -2.41
CA PRO A 128 9.95 -17.93 -2.50
C PRO A 128 9.52 -18.74 -1.27
N ASN A 129 9.26 -20.03 -1.48
CA ASN A 129 8.82 -20.94 -0.41
C ASN A 129 9.73 -20.82 0.83
N GLU A 130 9.09 -20.80 2.00
CA GLU A 130 9.72 -20.67 3.33
C GLU A 130 10.24 -19.27 3.67
N PHE A 131 10.00 -18.25 2.82
CA PHE A 131 10.35 -16.88 3.18
C PHE A 131 9.55 -16.44 4.42
N PRO A 132 10.22 -16.00 5.51
CA PRO A 132 9.59 -15.95 6.83
C PRO A 132 8.85 -14.62 7.12
N TYR A 133 8.75 -13.71 6.15
CA TYR A 133 8.26 -12.36 6.37
C TYR A 133 7.16 -11.95 5.41
N LEU A 134 6.31 -11.04 5.87
CA LEU A 134 5.34 -10.33 5.05
C LEU A 134 6.06 -9.26 4.24
N ALA A 135 5.98 -9.34 2.90
CA ALA A 135 6.57 -8.36 2.00
C ALA A 135 5.48 -7.65 1.19
N PHE A 136 5.54 -6.32 1.20
CA PHE A 136 4.74 -5.45 0.33
C PHE A 136 5.60 -4.95 -0.81
N LEU A 137 5.10 -4.99 -2.04
CA LEU A 137 5.70 -4.30 -3.17
C LEU A 137 4.90 -3.03 -3.46
N ILE A 138 5.57 -1.89 -3.38
CA ILE A 138 5.05 -0.59 -3.77
C ILE A 138 5.65 -0.26 -5.12
N SER A 139 4.81 0.12 -6.08
CA SER A 139 5.26 0.54 -7.40
C SER A 139 4.74 1.92 -7.74
N ARG A 140 5.61 2.73 -8.36
CA ARG A 140 5.32 4.09 -8.83
C ARG A 140 5.71 4.19 -10.30
N TRP A 141 4.74 4.52 -11.14
CA TRP A 141 4.87 4.61 -12.58
C TRP A 141 5.11 6.06 -12.97
N GLY A 142 6.38 6.46 -13.09
CA GLY A 142 6.72 7.71 -13.74
C GLY A 142 6.64 7.57 -15.27
N GLY A 143 6.42 8.68 -15.98
CA GLY A 143 6.44 8.68 -17.44
C GLY A 143 7.75 8.16 -18.06
N SER A 144 8.87 8.22 -17.32
CA SER A 144 10.19 7.74 -17.76
C SER A 144 11.00 7.00 -16.69
N ASN A 145 10.44 6.74 -15.50
CA ASN A 145 11.16 6.06 -14.43
C ASN A 145 10.18 5.26 -13.57
N ASN A 146 10.13 3.95 -13.81
CA ASN A 146 9.43 3.03 -12.92
C ASN A 146 10.24 2.89 -11.65
N TYR A 147 9.60 3.12 -10.50
CA TYR A 147 10.21 2.95 -9.19
C TYR A 147 9.48 1.86 -8.43
N HIS A 148 10.25 1.01 -7.79
CA HIS A 148 9.75 -0.06 -6.94
C HIS A 148 10.42 0.01 -5.57
N SER A 149 9.69 -0.40 -4.55
CA SER A 149 10.29 -0.67 -3.25
C SER A 149 9.56 -1.81 -2.54
N TYR A 150 10.30 -2.62 -1.81
CA TYR A 150 9.73 -3.54 -0.85
C TYR A 150 9.69 -2.91 0.53
N VAL A 151 8.58 -3.12 1.26
CA VAL A 151 8.51 -2.90 2.71
C VAL A 151 8.23 -4.24 3.37
N ILE A 152 9.13 -4.65 4.26
CA ILE A 152 9.15 -6.01 4.81
C ILE A 152 8.89 -5.96 6.31
N TYR A 153 7.97 -6.80 6.77
CA TYR A 153 7.56 -6.93 8.16
C TYR A 153 7.78 -8.36 8.66
N SER A 154 8.35 -8.45 9.86
CA SER A 154 8.18 -9.62 10.70
C SER A 154 6.82 -9.59 11.38
N THR A 155 6.10 -10.71 11.35
CA THR A 155 4.81 -10.88 12.03
C THR A 155 4.95 -11.54 13.41
N LEU A 156 6.10 -12.13 13.72
CA LEU A 156 6.37 -12.89 14.94
C LEU A 156 7.61 -12.37 15.71
N PRO A 157 7.58 -12.31 17.06
CA PRO A 157 6.42 -12.53 17.92
C PRO A 157 5.41 -11.38 17.90
N LYS A 158 5.76 -10.24 17.29
CA LYS A 158 4.93 -9.05 17.09
C LYS A 158 5.29 -8.40 15.77
N LEU A 159 4.35 -7.63 15.21
CA LEU A 159 4.58 -6.87 13.99
C LEU A 159 5.76 -5.92 14.16
N LYS A 160 6.74 -6.03 13.27
CA LYS A 160 7.90 -5.14 13.22
C LYS A 160 8.36 -4.96 11.78
N LYS A 161 8.48 -3.71 11.33
CA LYS A 161 9.15 -3.38 10.07
C LYS A 161 10.64 -3.74 10.19
N ILE A 162 11.15 -4.57 9.30
CA ILE A 162 12.55 -5.04 9.35
C ILE A 162 13.41 -4.50 8.23
N ALA A 163 12.82 -4.13 7.09
CA ALA A 163 13.56 -3.56 5.97
C ALA A 163 12.66 -2.76 5.02
N VAL A 164 13.30 -1.80 4.35
CA VAL A 164 12.82 -1.18 3.12
C VAL A 164 13.89 -1.41 2.05
N ILE A 165 13.53 -2.03 0.94
CA ILE A 165 14.45 -2.34 -0.16
C ILE A 165 13.99 -1.54 -1.37
N GLU A 166 14.64 -0.40 -1.58
CA GLU A 166 14.37 0.48 -2.71
C GLU A 166 15.04 -0.02 -3.99
N ARG A 167 14.42 0.25 -5.14
CA ARG A 167 14.93 -0.07 -6.49
C ARG A 167 15.39 -1.53 -6.64
N PRO A 168 14.60 -2.53 -6.23
CA PRO A 168 14.91 -3.91 -6.56
C PRO A 168 15.00 -4.07 -8.08
N ILE A 169 15.86 -4.96 -8.55
CA ILE A 169 16.04 -5.21 -9.98
C ILE A 169 14.72 -5.72 -10.59
N ASN A 170 14.35 -5.17 -11.74
CA ASN A 170 13.16 -5.58 -12.51
C ASN A 170 13.50 -6.60 -13.61
N GLU A 171 12.50 -7.22 -14.22
CA GLU A 171 12.71 -8.25 -15.26
C GLU A 171 13.51 -7.72 -16.45
N TYR A 172 13.21 -6.49 -16.91
CA TYR A 172 13.95 -5.85 -18.00
C TYR A 172 15.44 -5.72 -17.69
N GLN A 173 15.78 -5.35 -16.47
CA GLN A 173 17.15 -5.24 -15.98
C GLN A 173 17.79 -6.62 -15.77
N ALA A 174 17.05 -7.57 -15.23
CA ALA A 174 17.54 -8.92 -14.93
C ALA A 174 17.83 -9.74 -16.18
N ASN A 175 17.06 -9.52 -17.26
CA ASN A 175 17.10 -10.34 -18.46
C ASN A 175 17.66 -9.60 -19.68
N ASN A 176 18.67 -8.75 -19.48
CA ASN A 176 19.40 -8.06 -20.55
C ASN A 176 18.47 -7.30 -21.53
N ARG A 177 17.63 -6.41 -21.00
CA ARG A 177 16.64 -5.60 -21.75
C ARG A 177 15.43 -6.37 -22.28
N ASN A 178 15.14 -7.54 -21.72
CA ASN A 178 13.96 -8.32 -22.07
C ASN A 178 13.00 -8.44 -20.86
N GLY A 179 11.70 -8.35 -21.08
CA GLY A 179 10.70 -8.35 -20.02
C GLY A 179 10.30 -6.94 -19.57
N SER A 180 9.58 -6.86 -18.45
CA SER A 180 8.91 -5.63 -18.01
C SER A 180 9.73 -4.84 -16.99
N GLU A 181 9.79 -3.52 -17.17
CA GLU A 181 10.29 -2.63 -16.11
C GLU A 181 9.31 -2.46 -14.94
N ARG A 182 8.06 -2.92 -15.10
CA ARG A 182 6.99 -2.85 -14.08
C ARG A 182 6.88 -4.11 -13.23
N VAL A 183 7.66 -5.15 -13.54
CA VAL A 183 7.65 -6.42 -12.82
C VAL A 183 9.03 -6.60 -12.19
N VAL A 184 9.05 -6.78 -10.88
CA VAL A 184 10.29 -6.94 -10.12
C VAL A 184 10.78 -8.38 -10.23
N ASP A 185 12.09 -8.58 -10.47
CA ASP A 185 12.74 -9.90 -10.57
C ASP A 185 12.64 -10.68 -9.24
N GLY A 186 12.68 -9.95 -8.13
CA GLY A 186 12.23 -10.39 -6.82
C GLY A 186 13.30 -11.10 -5.98
N PHE A 187 12.82 -11.73 -4.90
CA PHE A 187 13.68 -12.52 -4.01
C PHE A 187 14.03 -13.86 -4.66
N TYR A 188 15.23 -14.36 -4.35
CA TYR A 188 15.69 -15.67 -4.79
C TYR A 188 16.46 -16.40 -3.69
N LYS A 189 16.69 -17.71 -3.86
CA LYS A 189 17.59 -18.48 -2.98
C LYS A 189 18.93 -18.69 -3.69
N ASN A 190 20.05 -18.53 -2.98
CA ASN A 190 21.36 -18.96 -3.47
C ASN A 190 21.52 -20.49 -3.32
N GLY A 191 22.67 -21.04 -3.72
CA GLY A 191 22.99 -22.47 -3.61
C GLY A 191 22.99 -23.00 -2.18
N GLU A 192 23.24 -22.14 -1.20
CA GLU A 192 23.17 -22.46 0.23
C GLU A 192 21.75 -22.35 0.82
N GLY A 193 20.76 -21.92 0.03
CA GLY A 193 19.37 -21.76 0.46
C GLY A 193 19.08 -20.45 1.20
N SER A 194 20.03 -19.51 1.25
CA SER A 194 19.82 -18.17 1.81
C SER A 194 18.93 -17.33 0.91
N PHE A 195 18.00 -16.56 1.50
CA PHE A 195 17.18 -15.61 0.75
C PHE A 195 17.98 -14.35 0.39
N MET A 196 17.94 -14.00 -0.89
CA MET A 196 18.72 -12.93 -1.50
C MET A 196 17.81 -12.01 -2.30
N ILE A 197 18.24 -10.78 -2.50
CA ILE A 197 17.63 -9.83 -3.44
C ILE A 197 18.67 -8.83 -3.92
N ASP A 198 18.61 -8.51 -5.20
CA ASP A 198 19.48 -7.52 -5.82
C ASP A 198 18.72 -6.21 -6.02
N ARG A 199 19.38 -5.08 -5.72
CA ARG A 199 18.86 -3.73 -5.96
C ARG A 199 19.86 -2.84 -6.67
N LEU A 200 19.35 -1.85 -7.39
CA LEU A 200 20.17 -0.77 -7.94
C LEU A 200 20.42 0.32 -6.91
N THR A 201 21.65 0.81 -6.85
CA THR A 201 22.06 1.92 -5.98
C THR A 201 23.06 2.82 -6.69
N THR A 202 23.07 4.11 -6.31
CA THR A 202 24.10 5.08 -6.74
C THR A 202 25.21 5.25 -5.72
N GLU A 203 25.22 4.44 -4.66
CA GLU A 203 26.31 4.45 -3.70
C GLU A 203 27.63 4.13 -4.42
N GLY A 204 28.71 4.83 -4.08
CA GLY A 204 30.00 4.62 -4.71
C GLY A 204 30.10 5.02 -6.19
N THR A 205 29.08 5.67 -6.78
CA THR A 205 29.16 6.24 -8.14
C THR A 205 29.06 7.77 -8.12
N GLU A 206 29.62 8.42 -9.15
CA GLU A 206 29.34 9.82 -9.42
C GLU A 206 27.87 9.98 -9.85
N LEU A 207 27.17 10.93 -9.23
CA LEU A 207 25.77 11.19 -9.56
C LEU A 207 25.69 11.83 -10.95
N GLY A 208 24.92 11.20 -11.83
CA GLY A 208 24.56 11.76 -13.12
C GLY A 208 23.64 12.98 -12.98
N THR A 209 23.51 13.74 -14.08
CA THR A 209 22.62 14.91 -14.16
C THR A 209 21.13 14.55 -14.26
N SER A 210 20.82 13.28 -14.52
CA SER A 210 19.47 12.76 -14.64
C SER A 210 19.42 11.28 -14.27
N ASN A 211 18.25 10.77 -13.87
CA ASN A 211 18.06 9.34 -13.59
C ASN A 211 18.48 8.43 -14.76
N ALA A 212 18.28 8.86 -16.00
CA ALA A 212 18.67 8.12 -17.20
C ALA A 212 20.20 8.15 -17.45
N SER A 213 20.91 9.11 -16.85
CA SER A 213 22.35 9.28 -16.94
C SER A 213 23.10 8.75 -15.72
N GLN A 214 22.38 8.09 -14.79
CA GLN A 214 22.97 7.62 -13.56
C GLN A 214 23.82 6.37 -13.80
N ASN A 215 25.02 6.35 -13.23
CA ASN A 215 25.78 5.12 -13.09
C ASN A 215 25.26 4.36 -11.89
N TRP A 216 24.84 3.12 -12.12
CA TRP A 216 24.27 2.26 -11.10
C TRP A 216 25.25 1.17 -10.70
N ASN A 217 25.21 0.82 -9.43
CA ASN A 217 25.78 -0.41 -8.89
C ASN A 217 24.65 -1.36 -8.50
N VAL A 218 24.95 -2.65 -8.50
CA VAL A 218 24.11 -3.68 -7.88
C VAL A 218 24.63 -3.93 -6.48
N GLU A 219 23.72 -3.79 -5.51
CA GLU A 219 23.91 -4.29 -4.17
C GLU A 219 23.08 -5.56 -3.98
N THR A 220 23.72 -6.64 -3.56
CA THR A 220 23.05 -7.87 -3.14
C THR A 220 22.86 -7.87 -1.64
N LEU A 221 21.59 -8.00 -1.24
CA LEU A 221 21.19 -8.11 0.15
C LEU A 221 20.86 -9.57 0.47
N LYS A 222 21.49 -10.11 1.50
CA LYS A 222 21.17 -11.42 2.08
C LYS A 222 20.31 -11.25 3.32
N LEU A 223 19.28 -12.08 3.47
CA LEU A 223 18.56 -12.19 4.73
C LEU A 223 19.39 -12.98 5.75
N ASP A 224 19.77 -12.33 6.84
CA ASP A 224 20.53 -12.90 7.95
C ASP A 224 19.77 -12.68 9.26
N GLY A 225 19.11 -13.74 9.76
CA GLY A 225 18.16 -13.64 10.85
C GLY A 225 17.01 -12.68 10.50
N ASN A 226 16.78 -11.66 11.32
CA ASN A 226 15.69 -10.68 11.15
C ASN A 226 16.13 -9.37 10.46
N LYS A 227 17.18 -9.41 9.63
CA LYS A 227 17.70 -8.23 8.92
C LYS A 227 18.25 -8.61 7.56
N PHE A 228 18.26 -7.65 6.65
CA PHE A 228 19.00 -7.75 5.39
C PHE A 228 20.39 -7.14 5.57
N VAL A 229 21.42 -7.85 5.10
CA VAL A 229 22.82 -7.42 5.13
C VAL A 229 23.37 -7.39 3.72
N SER A 230 24.13 -6.34 3.41
CA SER A 230 24.88 -6.24 2.16
C SER A 230 25.97 -7.29 2.12
N VAL A 231 26.01 -8.12 1.08
CA VAL A 231 27.02 -9.18 0.91
C VAL A 231 27.81 -9.05 -0.39
N SER A 232 27.32 -8.26 -1.34
CA SER A 232 28.04 -7.99 -2.58
C SER A 232 27.68 -6.61 -3.09
N PHE A 233 28.68 -5.97 -3.69
CA PHE A 233 28.57 -4.67 -4.32
C PHE A 233 29.36 -4.69 -5.63
N ARG A 234 28.69 -4.48 -6.77
CA ARG A 234 29.30 -4.63 -8.10
C ARG A 234 28.74 -3.65 -9.10
N ASP A 235 29.55 -3.29 -10.11
CA ASP A 235 29.10 -2.46 -11.22
C ASP A 235 27.88 -3.08 -11.91
N TYR A 236 26.83 -2.28 -12.12
CA TYR A 236 25.69 -2.74 -12.89
C TYR A 236 25.95 -2.55 -14.39
N ARG A 237 25.90 -3.66 -15.13
CA ARG A 237 25.91 -3.66 -16.60
C ARG A 237 24.72 -4.46 -17.09
N ILE A 238 23.74 -3.76 -17.66
CA ILE A 238 22.48 -4.38 -18.09
C ILE A 238 22.67 -5.52 -19.08
N ASP A 239 23.69 -5.47 -19.94
CA ASP A 239 23.89 -6.50 -20.98
C ASP A 239 24.60 -7.77 -20.45
N THR A 240 25.14 -7.73 -19.24
CA THR A 240 25.91 -8.83 -18.64
C THR A 240 25.48 -9.15 -17.21
N TYR A 241 24.36 -8.58 -16.75
CA TYR A 241 23.92 -8.75 -15.39
C TYR A 241 23.59 -10.23 -15.12
N LYS A 242 23.99 -10.69 -13.94
CA LYS A 242 23.59 -11.96 -13.37
C LYS A 242 23.39 -11.79 -11.87
N ARG A 243 22.46 -12.57 -11.33
CA ARG A 243 22.29 -12.74 -9.88
C ARG A 243 23.58 -13.27 -9.27
N LEU A 244 23.78 -12.99 -7.99
CA LEU A 244 24.84 -13.63 -7.21
C LEU A 244 24.42 -15.07 -6.91
N GLU A 245 24.78 -16.00 -7.78
CA GLU A 245 24.65 -17.43 -7.57
C GLU A 245 25.96 -17.94 -6.96
N GLU A 246 25.97 -18.10 -5.63
CA GLU A 246 26.96 -18.90 -4.90
C GLU A 246 26.30 -20.17 -4.37
#